data_AF-A0A925MUB9-F1
#
_entry.id   AF-A0A925MUB9-F1
#
_cell.length_a   1.000
_cell.length_b   1.000
_cell.length_c   1.000
_cell.angle_alpha   90.00
_cell.angle_beta   90.00
_cell.angle_gamma   90.00
#
_symmetry.space_group_name_H-M   'P 1'
#
loop_
_entity.id
_entity.type
_entity.pdbx_description
1 polymer ?
#
loop_
_entity_poly.entity_id
_entity_poly.type
_entity_poly.pdbx_seq_one_letter_code
_entity_poly.pdbx_strand_id
1 'polypeptide(L)' 'QGERIHRAASIEIYAIDRELIGALTTHLERRMDFDLSVSERHLYVTYREKTLAGVVDLHKISPG' A
#
# COMPACT_ATOMS: atom_id res chain seq x y z
N GLN A 1 -2.00 14.14 25.85
CA GLN A 1 -2.66 12.82 25.75
C GLN A 1 -3.39 12.78 24.42
N GLY A 2 -3.07 11.85 23.53
CA GLY A 2 -3.78 11.72 22.26
C GLY A 2 -5.20 11.20 22.51
N GLU A 3 -6.18 11.71 21.76
CA GLU A 3 -7.52 11.14 21.79
C GLU A 3 -7.49 9.72 21.23
N ARG A 4 -7.97 8.78 22.04
CA ARG A 4 -8.03 7.37 21.67
C ARG A 4 -9.09 7.22 20.60
N ILE A 5 -8.72 6.66 19.45
CA ILE A 5 -9.65 6.45 18.34
C ILE A 5 -10.79 5.57 18.84
N HIS A 6 -11.97 6.18 18.99
CA HIS A 6 -13.18 5.48 19.38
C HIS A 6 -13.54 4.50 18.25
N ARG A 7 -13.41 3.19 18.51
CA ARG A 7 -13.48 2.07 17.53
C ARG A 7 -12.20 1.72 16.75
N ALA A 8 -11.02 1.94 17.33
CA ALA A 8 -9.75 1.47 16.74
C ALA A 8 -9.80 0.00 16.25
N ALA A 9 -10.48 -0.89 16.98
CA ALA A 9 -10.60 -2.30 16.62
C ALA A 9 -11.42 -2.59 15.35
N SER A 10 -12.23 -1.63 14.85
CA SER A 10 -13.00 -1.80 13.62
C SER A 10 -12.34 -1.16 12.39
N ILE A 11 -11.15 -0.57 12.55
CA ILE A 11 -10.42 0.05 11.45
C ILE A 11 -9.46 -0.99 10.88
N GLU A 12 -9.68 -1.36 9.63
CA GLU A 12 -8.70 -2.14 8.88
C GLU A 12 -7.55 -1.22 8.47
N ILE A 13 -6.35 -1.54 8.95
CA ILE A 13 -5.13 -0.85 8.52
C ILE A 13 -4.39 -1.79 7.59
N TYR A 14 -3.99 -1.29 6.43
CA TYR A 14 -3.16 -2.02 5.49
C TYR A 14 -1.77 -1.41 5.46
N ALA A 15 -0.76 -2.25 5.62
CA ALA A 15 0.63 -1.91 5.40
C ALA A 15 1.03 -2.34 3.99
N ILE A 16 1.54 -1.40 3.20
CA ILE A 16 2.07 -1.68 1.87
C ILE A 16 3.60 -1.79 1.97
N ASP A 17 4.17 -2.73 1.24
CA ASP A 17 5.62 -2.88 1.13
C ASP A 17 6.31 -1.55 0.81
N ARG A 18 7.27 -1.17 1.67
CA ARG A 18 8.02 0.07 1.55
C ARG A 18 8.90 0.09 0.30
N GLU A 19 9.42 -1.06 -0.12
CA GLU A 19 10.24 -1.16 -1.33
C GLU A 19 9.40 -0.87 -2.58
N LEU A 20 8.18 -1.40 -2.65
CA LEU A 20 7.22 -1.12 -3.73
C LEU A 20 6.90 0.37 -3.83
N ILE A 21 6.56 1.00 -2.70
CA ILE A 21 6.28 2.45 -2.67
C ILE A 21 7.52 3.24 -3.11
N GLY A 22 8.69 2.89 -2.58
CA GLY A 22 9.96 3.50 -2.97
C GLY A 22 10.20 3.43 -4.47
N ALA A 23 10.12 2.23 -5.06
CA ALA A 23 10.29 2.02 -6.49
C ALA A 23 9.27 2.83 -7.32
N LEU A 24 8.00 2.83 -6.93
CA LEU A 24 6.95 3.60 -7.61
C LEU A 24 7.23 5.10 -7.58
N THR A 25 7.70 5.64 -6.44
CA THR A 25 8.01 7.07 -6.34
C THR A 25 9.10 7.54 -7.29
N THR A 26 10.03 6.67 -7.69
CA THR A 26 11.06 7.01 -8.68
C THR A 26 10.51 7.17 -10.11
N HIS A 27 9.26 6.80 -10.33
CA HIS A 27 8.60 6.82 -11.64
C HIS A 27 7.39 7.78 -11.68
N LEU A 28 7.16 8.57 -10.61
CA LEU A 28 6.06 9.52 -10.56
C LEU A 28 6.25 10.65 -11.57
N GLU A 29 5.23 10.83 -12.41
CA GLU A 29 5.12 11.92 -13.37
C GLU A 29 3.83 12.72 -13.09
N ARG A 30 3.73 13.97 -13.57
CA ARG A 30 2.54 14.82 -13.33
C ARG A 30 1.24 14.15 -13.81
N ARG A 31 1.33 13.36 -14.88
CA ARG A 31 0.24 12.55 -15.44
C ARG A 31 0.82 11.18 -15.66
N MET A 32 0.29 10.19 -14.93
CA MET A 32 0.77 8.83 -14.97
C MET A 32 -0.43 7.91 -15.12
N ASP A 33 -0.36 7.03 -16.09
CA ASP A 33 -1.27 5.91 -16.28
C ASP A 33 -0.47 4.63 -16.04
N PHE A 34 -1.00 3.73 -15.22
CA PHE A 34 -0.38 2.43 -14.95
C PHE A 34 -1.49 1.39 -14.74
N ASP A 35 -1.15 0.13 -15.00
CA ASP A 35 -2.03 -0.99 -14.70
C ASP A 35 -1.75 -1.50 -13.29
N LEU A 36 -2.80 -1.80 -12.53
CA LEU A 36 -2.70 -2.44 -11.22
C LEU A 36 -3.45 -3.77 -11.26
N SER A 37 -2.72 -4.85 -11.01
CA SER A 37 -3.30 -6.18 -10.76
C SER A 37 -3.08 -6.55 -9.31
N VAL A 38 -4.12 -7.12 -8.70
CA VAL A 38 -4.10 -7.61 -7.32
C VAL A 38 -4.43 -9.09 -7.33
N SER A 39 -3.55 -9.89 -6.74
CA SER A 39 -3.78 -11.32 -6.55
C SER A 39 -3.47 -11.68 -5.11
N GLU A 40 -4.50 -12.10 -4.37
CA GLU A 40 -4.43 -12.34 -2.93
C GLU A 40 -3.96 -11.07 -2.18
N ARG A 41 -2.69 -11.04 -1.78
CA ARG A 41 -2.04 -9.89 -1.12
C ARG A 41 -0.87 -9.33 -1.92
N HIS A 42 -0.66 -9.83 -3.13
CA HIS A 42 0.37 -9.33 -4.02
C HIS A 42 -0.19 -8.24 -4.93
N LEU A 43 0.51 -7.11 -4.96
CA LEU A 43 0.26 -5.99 -5.84
C LEU A 43 1.26 -6.05 -6.99
N TYR A 44 0.76 -5.92 -8.21
CA TYR A 44 1.58 -5.80 -9.43
C TYR A 44 1.21 -4.49 -10.12
N VAL A 45 2.15 -3.55 -10.13
CA VAL A 45 2.00 -2.24 -10.76
C VAL A 45 2.82 -2.24 -12.04
N THR A 46 2.16 -2.17 -13.19
CA THR A 46 2.82 -2.12 -14.49
C THR A 46 2.77 -0.71 -15.05
N TYR A 47 3.95 -0.15 -15.29
CA TYR A 47 4.13 1.15 -15.92
C TYR A 47 5.09 1.02 -17.10
N ARG A 48 4.59 1.30 -18.31
CA ARG A 48 5.31 1.05 -19.57
C ARG A 48 5.74 -0.42 -19.68
N GLU A 49 7.04 -0.70 -19.76
CA GLU A 49 7.60 -2.06 -19.86
C GLU A 49 8.11 -2.60 -18.51
N LYS A 50 7.78 -1.92 -17.40
CA LYS A 50 8.22 -2.30 -16.05
C LYS A 50 7.04 -2.76 -15.22
N THR A 51 7.21 -3.88 -14.52
CA THR A 51 6.28 -4.32 -13.48
C THR A 51 7.00 -4.27 -12.13
N LEU A 52 6.44 -3.47 -11.22
CA LEU A 52 6.82 -3.44 -9.81
C LEU A 52 5.90 -4.39 -9.05
N ALA A 53 6.45 -5.13 -8.09
CA ALA A 53 5.69 -6.05 -7.26
C ALA A 53 5.95 -5.78 -5.78
N GLY A 54 4.95 -6.06 -4.96
CA GLY A 54 5.07 -6.00 -3.50
C GLY A 54 3.85 -6.60 -2.84
N VAL A 55 3.83 -6.59 -1.52
CA VAL A 55 2.73 -7.16 -0.73
C VAL A 55 1.96 -6.09 0.03
N VAL A 56 0.70 -6.40 0.32
CA VAL A 56 -0.14 -5.65 1.24
C VAL A 56 -0.56 -6.56 2.40
N ASP A 57 -0.26 -6.12 3.63
CA ASP A 57 -0.56 -6.86 4.84
C ASP A 57 -1.60 -6.15 5.70
N LEU A 58 -2.48 -6.92 6.32
CA LEU A 58 -3.39 -6.38 7.32
C LEU A 58 -2.59 -6.10 8.61
N HIS A 59 -2.46 -4.84 8.95
CA HIS A 59 -1.85 -4.38 10.18
C HIS A 59 -2.89 -4.31 11.29
N LYS A 60 -2.72 -5.16 12.31
CA LYS A 60 -3.56 -5.13 13.51
C LYS A 60 -3.05 -4.06 14.46
N ILE A 61 -3.83 -2.99 14.63
CA ILE A 61 -3.62 -2.05 15.73
C ILE A 61 -4.10 -2.67 17.04
N SER A 62 -3.17 -2.89 17.96
CA SER A 62 -3.52 -3.26 19.33
C SER A 62 -4.05 -2.02 20.05
N PRO A 63 -5.20 -2.09 20.75
CA PRO A 63 -5.65 -1.00 21.59
C PRO A 63 -4.63 -0.79 22.72
N GLY A 64 -4.06 0.43 22.81
CA GLY A 64 -3.24 0.86 23.93
C GLY A 64 -4.03 1.19 25.19
#